data_AF-A0A7X6U004-F1
#
_entry.id   AF-A0A7X6U004-F1
#
_cell.length_a   1.000
_cell.length_b   1.000
_cell.length_c   1.000
_cell.angle_alpha   90.00
_cell.angle_beta   90.00
_cell.angle_gamma   90.00
#
_symmetry.space_group_name_H-M   'P 1'
#
loop_
_entity.id
_entity.type
_entity.pdbx_description
1 polymer ?
#
loop_
_entity_poly.entity_id
_entity_poly.type
_entity_poly.pdbx_seq_one_letter_code
_entity_poly.pdbx_strand_id
1 'polypeptide(L)'
;INPEPFAKRTVEGDLGVFVNRDHVIQAMTADEREQLPADFTEGLQGIPEIPQGPEEEALILPLVRTCCREALDRHAGRITEIFTARGRRTVVRGRDLTAVQALIATGGALTRLAGVTSLVAELLQKAGSERLFPPPQVNVMIDKDYLMASCGVIARTYPEAAVQLLMDSLTK
;
A
#
# COMPACT_ATOMS: atom_id res chain seq x y z
N ILE A 1 -0.80 28.05 10.68
CA ILE A 1 -0.99 26.97 9.70
C ILE A 1 0.41 26.67 9.19
N ASN A 2 0.98 25.52 9.54
CA ASN A 2 2.33 25.16 9.11
C ASN A 2 2.26 24.71 7.64
N PRO A 3 3.12 25.20 6.74
CA PRO A 3 3.12 24.76 5.35
C PRO A 3 3.45 23.26 5.28
N GLU A 4 2.70 22.51 4.48
CA GLU A 4 3.04 21.10 4.23
C GLU A 4 4.32 21.01 3.39
N PRO A 5 5.24 20.08 3.72
CA PRO A 5 6.45 19.88 2.95
C PRO A 5 6.13 19.31 1.56
N PHE A 6 6.85 19.76 0.54
CA PHE A 6 6.72 19.27 -0.85
C PHE A 6 6.86 17.74 -0.92
N ALA A 7 7.84 17.19 -0.22
CA ALA A 7 8.06 15.76 -0.07
C ALA A 7 7.88 15.34 1.39
N LYS A 8 7.14 14.24 1.61
CA LYS A 8 7.03 13.57 2.90
C LYS A 8 7.48 12.14 2.71
N ARG A 9 8.42 11.70 3.54
CA ARG A 9 8.79 10.30 3.69
C ARG A 9 8.22 9.80 5.00
N THR A 10 7.49 8.70 4.93
CA THR A 10 7.04 7.90 6.08
C THR A 10 7.52 6.48 5.86
N VAL A 11 7.73 5.73 6.95
CA VAL A 11 8.23 4.36 6.90
C VAL A 11 7.38 3.54 7.86
N GLU A 12 6.93 2.38 7.41
CA GLU A 12 6.25 1.37 8.22
C GLU A 12 7.18 0.15 8.29
N GLY A 13 7.59 -0.24 9.50
CA GLY A 13 8.49 -1.37 9.72
C GLY A 13 7.77 -2.67 10.09
N ASP A 14 6.47 -2.59 10.38
CA ASP A 14 5.62 -3.66 10.90
C ASP A 14 4.76 -4.32 9.80
N LEU A 15 4.64 -3.72 8.62
CA LEU A 15 3.87 -4.29 7.50
C LEU A 15 4.74 -5.25 6.67
N GLY A 16 4.32 -6.50 6.56
CA GLY A 16 4.98 -7.51 5.73
C GLY A 16 4.30 -8.85 5.78
N VAL A 17 4.19 -9.53 4.64
CA VAL A 17 3.40 -10.77 4.50
C VAL A 17 4.17 -12.05 4.84
N PHE A 18 5.48 -11.95 5.07
CA PHE A 18 6.33 -13.08 5.44
C PHE A 18 6.82 -12.98 6.88
N VAL A 19 7.73 -12.04 7.18
CA VAL A 19 8.33 -11.86 8.51
C VAL A 19 7.34 -11.33 9.54
N ASN A 20 6.55 -10.30 9.18
CA ASN A 20 5.63 -9.63 10.09
C ASN A 20 4.17 -10.04 9.90
N ARG A 21 3.93 -11.24 9.34
CA ARG A 21 2.57 -11.67 8.94
C ARG A 21 1.58 -11.63 10.09
N ASP A 22 2.02 -11.93 11.31
CA ASP A 22 1.14 -11.95 12.49
C ASP A 22 0.61 -10.55 12.83
N HIS A 23 1.43 -9.50 12.67
CA HIS A 23 0.98 -8.12 12.81
C HIS A 23 -0.06 -7.76 11.75
N VAL A 24 0.16 -8.23 10.51
CA VAL A 24 -0.79 -8.01 9.41
C VAL A 24 -2.11 -8.71 9.71
N ILE A 25 -2.09 -9.96 10.16
CA ILE A 25 -3.28 -10.74 10.54
C ILE A 25 -4.05 -10.03 11.67
N GLN A 26 -3.34 -9.48 12.67
CA GLN A 26 -3.96 -8.72 13.75
C GLN A 26 -4.61 -7.41 13.27
N ALA A 27 -4.05 -6.78 12.24
CA ALA A 27 -4.59 -5.56 11.62
C ALA A 27 -5.79 -5.83 10.70
N MET A 28 -6.07 -7.08 10.33
CA MET A 28 -7.22 -7.42 9.48
C MET A 28 -8.54 -7.08 10.18
N THR A 29 -9.44 -6.47 9.43
CA THR A 29 -10.84 -6.27 9.81
C THR A 29 -11.57 -7.60 9.94
N ALA A 30 -12.77 -7.60 10.54
CA ALA A 30 -13.60 -8.80 10.65
C ALA A 30 -13.94 -9.37 9.26
N ASP A 31 -14.37 -8.50 8.33
CA ASP A 31 -14.73 -8.86 6.96
C ASP A 31 -13.53 -9.43 6.18
N GLU A 32 -12.32 -8.86 6.36
CA GLU A 32 -11.10 -9.39 5.73
C GLU A 32 -10.75 -10.78 6.28
N ARG A 33 -10.98 -11.05 7.57
CA ARG A 33 -10.73 -12.36 8.19
C ARG A 33 -11.76 -13.41 7.79
N GLU A 34 -13.01 -13.03 7.58
CA GLU A 34 -14.07 -13.95 7.16
C GLU A 34 -13.82 -14.53 5.75
N GLN A 35 -13.07 -13.81 4.91
CA GLN A 35 -12.68 -14.26 3.58
C GLN A 35 -11.54 -15.28 3.58
N LEU A 36 -10.88 -15.49 4.72
CA LEU A 36 -9.82 -16.48 4.85
C LEU A 36 -10.40 -17.88 5.14
N PRO A 37 -9.77 -18.94 4.62
CA PRO A 37 -10.15 -20.31 4.96
C PRO A 37 -9.95 -20.58 6.46
N ALA A 38 -10.73 -21.50 7.03
CA ALA A 38 -10.74 -21.74 8.48
C ALA A 38 -9.36 -22.14 9.07
N ASP A 39 -8.53 -22.80 8.27
CA ASP A 39 -7.19 -23.29 8.58
C ASP A 39 -6.06 -22.38 8.07
N PHE A 40 -6.37 -21.14 7.66
CA PHE A 40 -5.39 -20.22 7.05
C PHE A 40 -4.12 -20.04 7.87
N THR A 41 -4.19 -20.12 9.20
CA THR A 41 -3.03 -19.94 10.08
C THR A 41 -2.00 -21.05 9.89
N GLU A 42 -2.44 -22.31 9.78
CA GLU A 42 -1.56 -23.45 9.50
C GLU A 42 -1.03 -23.37 8.07
N GLY A 43 -1.91 -23.07 7.11
CA GLY A 43 -1.52 -22.88 5.71
C GLY A 43 -0.43 -21.82 5.54
N LEU A 44 -0.58 -20.67 6.19
CA LEU A 44 0.41 -19.60 6.16
C LEU A 44 1.76 -20.03 6.72
N GLN A 45 1.83 -20.79 7.81
CA GLN A 45 3.10 -21.23 8.40
C GLN A 45 3.96 -22.05 7.42
N GLY A 46 3.33 -22.79 6.50
CA GLY A 46 4.03 -23.57 5.48
C GLY A 46 4.52 -22.77 4.28
N ILE A 47 4.07 -21.52 4.10
CA ILE A 47 4.37 -20.74 2.88
C ILE A 47 5.81 -20.20 2.94
N PRO A 48 6.66 -20.52 1.95
CA PRO A 48 8.00 -19.95 1.81
C PRO A 48 7.97 -18.44 1.55
N GLU A 49 9.13 -17.78 1.60
CA GLU A 49 9.22 -16.33 1.34
C GLU A 49 8.68 -15.93 -0.04
N ILE A 50 8.88 -16.79 -1.03
CA ILE A 50 8.36 -16.64 -2.37
C ILE A 50 7.34 -17.77 -2.59
N PRO A 51 6.04 -17.44 -2.71
CA PRO A 51 5.02 -18.44 -3.04
C PRO A 51 5.38 -19.23 -4.30
N GLN A 52 5.16 -20.54 -4.27
CA GLN A 52 5.53 -21.48 -5.33
C GLN A 52 4.34 -21.88 -6.22
N GLY A 53 3.12 -21.47 -5.87
CA GLY A 53 1.95 -21.78 -6.66
C GLY A 53 0.67 -21.03 -6.26
N PRO A 54 -0.40 -21.18 -7.05
CA PRO A 54 -1.63 -20.40 -6.91
C PRO A 54 -2.32 -20.52 -5.55
N GLU A 55 -2.22 -21.68 -4.89
CA GLU A 55 -2.82 -21.92 -3.57
C GLU A 55 -2.15 -21.06 -2.48
N GLU A 56 -0.81 -21.00 -2.50
CA GLU A 56 -0.04 -20.16 -1.59
C GLU A 56 -0.25 -18.67 -1.89
N GLU A 57 -0.28 -18.30 -3.17
CA GLU A 57 -0.59 -16.92 -3.58
C GLU A 57 -1.97 -16.47 -3.11
N ALA A 58 -2.98 -17.35 -3.21
CA ALA A 58 -4.33 -17.07 -2.75
C ALA A 58 -4.41 -16.84 -1.23
N LEU A 59 -3.58 -17.51 -0.44
CA LEU A 59 -3.47 -17.28 1.01
C LEU A 59 -2.73 -15.98 1.35
N ILE A 60 -1.76 -15.56 0.55
CA ILE A 60 -0.97 -14.34 0.78
C ILE A 60 -1.70 -13.07 0.31
N LEU A 61 -2.51 -13.15 -0.76
CA LEU A 61 -3.15 -11.98 -1.36
C LEU A 61 -4.04 -11.16 -0.37
N PRO A 62 -4.81 -11.77 0.56
CA PRO A 62 -5.52 -11.03 1.60
C PRO A 62 -4.60 -10.27 2.58
N LEU A 63 -3.41 -10.82 2.88
CA LEU A 63 -2.42 -10.13 3.70
C LEU A 63 -1.84 -8.93 2.95
N VAL A 64 -1.60 -9.07 1.63
CA VAL A 64 -1.16 -7.95 0.78
C VAL A 64 -2.22 -6.86 0.73
N ARG A 65 -3.49 -7.22 0.58
CA ARG A 65 -4.62 -6.28 0.65
C ARG A 65 -4.60 -5.50 1.97
N THR A 66 -4.44 -6.21 3.08
CA THR A 66 -4.38 -5.62 4.41
C THR A 66 -3.19 -4.66 4.55
N CYS A 67 -2.01 -5.06 4.07
CA CYS A 67 -0.82 -4.18 4.04
C CYS A 67 -1.08 -2.90 3.24
N CYS A 68 -1.67 -3.01 2.04
CA CYS A 68 -1.99 -1.86 1.21
C CYS A 68 -3.01 -0.93 1.89
N ARG A 69 -4.08 -1.49 2.50
CA ARG A 69 -5.08 -0.71 3.23
C ARG A 69 -4.47 0.02 4.41
N GLU A 70 -3.69 -0.67 5.24
CA GLU A 70 -3.00 -0.08 6.39
C GLU A 70 -2.03 1.02 5.95
N ALA A 71 -1.24 0.79 4.90
CA ALA A 71 -0.34 1.80 4.37
C ALA A 71 -1.10 3.06 3.91
N LEU A 72 -2.23 2.90 3.22
CA LEU A 72 -3.09 4.01 2.82
C LEU A 72 -3.68 4.73 4.03
N ASP A 73 -4.28 4.00 4.99
CA ASP A 73 -4.92 4.58 6.18
C ASP A 73 -3.92 5.32 7.09
N ARG A 74 -2.66 4.87 7.16
CA ARG A 74 -1.60 5.49 7.98
C ARG A 74 -0.95 6.70 7.32
N HIS A 75 -0.89 6.73 5.98
CA HIS A 75 -0.14 7.76 5.26
C HIS A 75 -1.03 8.83 4.60
N ALA A 76 -2.24 8.45 4.20
CA ALA A 76 -3.24 9.39 3.74
C ALA A 76 -3.89 10.11 4.92
N GLY A 77 -4.35 11.33 4.66
CA GLY A 77 -5.13 12.10 5.57
C GLY A 77 -6.59 11.64 5.61
N ARG A 78 -7.31 12.17 6.58
CA ARG A 78 -8.75 12.02 6.69
C ARG A 78 -9.42 13.32 7.10
N ILE A 79 -10.63 13.49 6.64
CA ILE A 79 -11.57 14.50 7.07
C ILE A 79 -12.18 14.02 8.38
N THR A 80 -12.16 14.86 9.42
CA THR A 80 -12.74 14.55 10.72
C THR A 80 -13.59 15.72 11.18
N GLU A 81 -14.73 15.42 11.80
CA GLU A 81 -15.56 16.42 12.43
C GLU A 81 -15.16 16.60 13.89
N ILE A 82 -14.95 17.85 14.29
CA ILE A 82 -14.73 18.23 15.68
C ILE A 82 -15.89 19.11 16.15
N PHE A 83 -16.38 18.83 17.35
CA PHE A 83 -17.41 19.63 17.99
C PHE A 83 -16.75 20.65 18.91
N THR A 84 -17.05 21.91 18.69
CA THR A 84 -16.53 23.03 19.49
C THR A 84 -17.68 23.77 20.15
N ALA A 85 -17.40 24.65 21.11
CA ALA A 85 -18.41 25.55 21.69
C ALA A 85 -19.09 26.46 20.64
N ARG A 86 -18.52 26.58 19.43
CA ARG A 86 -19.09 27.31 18.29
C ARG A 86 -19.79 26.41 17.26
N GLY A 87 -20.01 25.14 17.58
CA GLY A 87 -20.64 24.15 16.70
C GLY A 87 -19.65 23.20 16.03
N ARG A 88 -20.16 22.46 15.04
CA ARG A 88 -19.44 21.44 14.27
C ARG A 88 -18.48 22.10 13.28
N ARG A 89 -17.22 21.65 13.27
CA ARG A 89 -16.20 22.06 12.30
C ARG A 89 -15.56 20.84 11.66
N THR A 90 -15.38 20.90 10.36
CA THR A 90 -14.65 19.87 9.61
C THR A 90 -13.17 20.24 9.55
N VAL A 91 -12.30 19.30 9.88
CA VAL A 91 -10.84 19.48 9.85
C VAL A 91 -10.18 18.34 9.08
N VAL A 92 -9.12 18.65 8.36
CA VAL A 92 -8.25 17.65 7.74
C VAL A 92 -7.14 17.27 8.72
N ARG A 93 -6.91 15.98 8.91
CA ARG A 93 -5.78 15.42 9.66
C ARG A 93 -4.96 14.52 8.74
N GLY A 94 -3.64 14.69 8.71
CA GLY A 94 -2.76 13.94 7.80
C GLY A 94 -2.67 14.60 6.43
N ARG A 95 -2.11 13.88 5.44
CA ARG A 95 -1.75 14.44 4.14
C ARG A 95 -2.83 14.18 3.10
N ASP A 96 -3.23 15.21 2.37
CA ASP A 96 -4.16 15.03 1.25
C ASP A 96 -3.45 14.37 0.05
N LEU A 97 -3.84 13.14 -0.30
CA LEU A 97 -3.30 12.43 -1.46
C LEU A 97 -4.24 12.47 -2.67
N THR A 98 -5.35 13.20 -2.63
CA THR A 98 -6.35 13.24 -3.71
C THR A 98 -5.82 13.83 -5.02
N ALA A 99 -4.71 14.59 -4.97
CA ALA A 99 -4.02 15.13 -6.15
C ALA A 99 -2.90 14.23 -6.71
N VAL A 100 -2.65 13.06 -6.10
CA VAL A 100 -1.63 12.12 -6.58
C VAL A 100 -2.03 11.55 -7.94
N GLN A 101 -1.12 11.62 -8.91
CA GLN A 101 -1.35 11.17 -10.29
C GLN A 101 -0.79 9.77 -10.56
N ALA A 102 0.19 9.33 -9.78
CA ALA A 102 0.88 8.05 -9.94
C ALA A 102 1.07 7.37 -8.58
N LEU A 103 0.81 6.07 -8.53
CA LEU A 103 1.08 5.20 -7.39
C LEU A 103 1.99 4.07 -7.86
N ILE A 104 3.17 3.94 -7.27
CA ILE A 104 4.09 2.85 -7.59
C ILE A 104 4.02 1.83 -6.47
N ALA A 105 3.60 0.60 -6.78
CA ALA A 105 3.66 -0.53 -5.88
C ALA A 105 5.02 -1.22 -6.01
N THR A 106 5.76 -1.28 -4.91
CA THR A 106 7.09 -1.90 -4.84
C THR A 106 7.17 -2.74 -3.56
N GLY A 107 7.94 -3.83 -3.59
CA GLY A 107 8.01 -4.81 -2.51
C GLY A 107 7.85 -6.24 -3.02
N GLY A 108 8.41 -7.21 -2.30
CA GLY A 108 8.44 -8.62 -2.74
C GLY A 108 7.06 -9.15 -3.17
N ALA A 109 6.05 -9.05 -2.30
CA ALA A 109 4.71 -9.54 -2.62
C ALA A 109 3.99 -8.70 -3.69
N LEU A 110 4.21 -7.38 -3.70
CA LEU A 110 3.57 -6.46 -4.65
C LEU A 110 4.09 -6.60 -6.08
N THR A 111 5.32 -7.09 -6.23
CA THR A 111 5.99 -7.24 -7.54
C THR A 111 5.85 -8.64 -8.12
N ARG A 112 5.52 -9.64 -7.29
CA ARG A 112 5.45 -11.06 -7.69
C ARG A 112 4.05 -11.60 -7.85
N LEU A 113 3.07 -11.07 -7.11
CA LEU A 113 1.71 -11.56 -7.19
C LEU A 113 0.95 -10.93 -8.35
N ALA A 114 0.16 -11.73 -9.05
CA ALA A 114 -0.79 -11.24 -10.02
C ALA A 114 -1.95 -10.48 -9.34
N GLY A 115 -2.57 -9.53 -10.06
CA GLY A 115 -3.77 -8.84 -9.58
C GLY A 115 -3.55 -7.72 -8.55
N VAL A 116 -2.30 -7.36 -8.25
CA VAL A 116 -1.97 -6.25 -7.33
C VAL A 116 -2.57 -4.93 -7.79
N THR A 117 -2.51 -4.62 -9.09
CA THR A 117 -3.07 -3.39 -9.65
C THR A 117 -4.58 -3.30 -9.46
N SER A 118 -5.31 -4.38 -9.73
CA SER A 118 -6.75 -4.48 -9.46
C SER A 118 -7.09 -4.36 -7.99
N LEU A 119 -6.29 -4.98 -7.11
CA LEU A 119 -6.48 -4.92 -5.66
C LEU A 119 -6.32 -3.50 -5.14
N VAL A 120 -5.27 -2.78 -5.58
CA VAL A 120 -5.07 -1.37 -5.20
C VAL A 120 -6.21 -0.51 -5.73
N ALA A 121 -6.61 -0.68 -6.99
CA ALA A 121 -7.72 0.07 -7.58
C ALA A 121 -9.03 -0.15 -6.79
N GLU A 122 -9.32 -1.39 -6.39
CA GLU A 122 -10.50 -1.71 -5.58
C GLU A 122 -10.46 -1.03 -4.20
N LEU A 123 -9.30 -1.02 -3.54
CA LEU A 123 -9.13 -0.32 -2.26
C LEU A 123 -9.39 1.18 -2.38
N LEU A 124 -8.90 1.81 -3.45
CA LEU A 124 -9.13 3.24 -3.70
C LEU A 124 -10.60 3.52 -4.04
N GLN A 125 -11.28 2.64 -4.78
CA GLN A 125 -12.70 2.78 -5.10
C GLN A 125 -13.60 2.63 -3.87
N LYS A 126 -13.25 1.73 -2.95
CA LYS A 126 -14.01 1.47 -1.71
C LYS A 126 -13.69 2.48 -0.60
N ALA A 127 -12.79 3.43 -0.82
CA ALA A 127 -12.45 4.43 0.17
C ALA A 127 -13.67 5.28 0.53
N GLY A 128 -13.96 5.40 1.82
CA GLY A 128 -15.01 6.29 2.30
C GLY A 128 -14.70 7.76 1.99
N SER A 129 -15.74 8.59 1.87
CA SER A 129 -15.62 10.02 1.54
C SER A 129 -14.76 10.84 2.53
N GLU A 130 -14.54 10.30 3.73
CA GLU A 130 -13.69 10.88 4.76
C GLU A 130 -12.20 10.63 4.53
N ARG A 131 -11.81 9.68 3.66
CA ARG A 131 -10.41 9.33 3.41
C ARG A 131 -9.85 10.15 2.26
N LEU A 132 -8.71 10.79 2.47
CA LEU A 132 -8.00 11.58 1.46
C LEU A 132 -6.99 10.71 0.70
N PHE A 133 -7.47 9.57 0.19
CA PHE A 133 -6.67 8.62 -0.59
C PHE A 133 -6.38 9.18 -1.99
N PRO A 134 -5.41 8.60 -2.72
CA PRO A 134 -5.29 8.80 -4.16
C PRO A 134 -6.63 8.53 -4.87
N PRO A 135 -6.92 9.24 -5.98
CA PRO A 135 -8.17 9.05 -6.70
C PRO A 135 -8.24 7.62 -7.30
N PRO A 136 -9.43 7.03 -7.48
CA PRO A 136 -9.57 5.71 -8.08
C PRO A 136 -8.97 5.56 -9.50
N GLN A 137 -8.82 6.67 -10.22
CA GLN A 137 -8.25 6.73 -11.56
C GLN A 137 -6.73 6.99 -11.57
N VAL A 138 -6.07 6.98 -10.41
CA VAL A 138 -4.62 7.14 -10.30
C VAL A 138 -3.89 6.10 -11.17
N ASN A 139 -2.79 6.50 -11.82
CA ASN A 139 -1.99 5.56 -12.59
C ASN A 139 -1.19 4.65 -11.64
N VAL A 140 -1.68 3.43 -11.42
CA VAL A 140 -0.99 2.40 -10.64
C VAL A 140 0.07 1.73 -11.52
N MET A 141 1.30 1.68 -11.04
CA MET A 141 2.43 1.01 -11.70
C MET A 141 3.09 0.04 -10.72
N ILE A 142 3.64 -1.06 -11.23
CA ILE A 142 4.37 -2.06 -10.46
C ILE A 142 5.87 -1.93 -10.77
N ASP A 143 6.70 -1.90 -9.72
CA ASP A 143 8.16 -2.02 -9.81
C ASP A 143 8.57 -3.46 -10.12
N LYS A 144 8.31 -3.92 -11.35
CA LYS A 144 8.36 -5.33 -11.73
C LYS A 144 9.68 -6.03 -11.39
N ASP A 145 10.81 -5.38 -11.65
CA ASP A 145 12.13 -5.97 -11.40
C ASP A 145 12.62 -5.72 -9.98
N TYR A 146 11.80 -5.06 -9.15
CA TYR A 146 12.08 -4.71 -7.77
C TYR A 146 13.36 -3.87 -7.61
N LEU A 147 13.53 -2.89 -8.51
CA LEU A 147 14.74 -2.08 -8.62
C LEU A 147 14.56 -0.66 -8.08
N MET A 148 13.35 -0.22 -7.74
CA MET A 148 13.09 1.17 -7.35
C MET A 148 13.99 1.67 -6.20
N ALA A 149 14.19 0.83 -5.17
CA ALA A 149 15.08 1.16 -4.06
C ALA A 149 16.54 1.31 -4.52
N SER A 150 17.02 0.37 -5.34
CA SER A 150 18.38 0.38 -5.91
C SER A 150 18.60 1.59 -6.83
N CYS A 151 17.63 1.90 -7.70
CA CYS A 151 17.60 3.10 -8.54
C CYS A 151 17.72 4.37 -7.70
N GLY A 152 16.99 4.44 -6.58
CA GLY A 152 17.09 5.57 -5.64
C GLY A 152 18.51 5.78 -5.07
N VAL A 153 19.26 4.69 -4.82
CA VAL A 153 20.65 4.77 -4.36
C VAL A 153 21.57 5.31 -5.46
N ILE A 154 21.50 4.73 -6.67
CA ILE A 154 22.41 5.09 -7.77
C ILE A 154 22.06 6.44 -8.41
N ALA A 155 20.83 6.94 -8.26
CA ALA A 155 20.39 8.23 -8.80
C ALA A 155 21.22 9.43 -8.29
N ARG A 156 21.89 9.28 -7.13
CA ARG A 156 22.82 10.30 -6.60
C ARG A 156 24.05 10.51 -7.48
N THR A 157 24.47 9.47 -8.20
CA THR A 157 25.67 9.48 -9.05
C THR A 157 25.32 9.44 -10.53
N TYR A 158 24.28 8.68 -10.90
CA TYR A 158 23.84 8.44 -12.28
C TYR A 158 22.34 8.71 -12.43
N PRO A 159 21.88 9.97 -12.30
CA PRO A 159 20.45 10.29 -12.26
C PRO A 159 19.70 9.85 -13.52
N GLU A 160 20.25 10.12 -14.71
CA GLU A 160 19.61 9.78 -15.99
C GLU A 160 19.49 8.27 -16.17
N ALA A 161 20.56 7.53 -15.89
CA ALA A 161 20.56 6.06 -15.99
C ALA A 161 19.61 5.42 -14.96
N ALA A 162 19.54 5.96 -13.74
CA ALA A 162 18.64 5.48 -12.71
C ALA A 162 17.16 5.68 -13.09
N VAL A 163 16.83 6.82 -13.68
CA VAL A 163 15.48 7.09 -14.19
C VAL A 163 15.16 6.16 -15.35
N GLN A 164 16.06 6.01 -16.32
CA GLN A 164 15.85 5.11 -17.45
C GLN A 164 15.60 3.67 -16.98
N LEU A 165 16.46 3.16 -16.08
CA LEU A 165 16.33 1.82 -15.53
C LEU A 165 15.02 1.62 -14.76
N LEU A 166 14.60 2.61 -13.97
CA LEU A 166 13.31 2.56 -13.28
C LEU A 166 12.15 2.54 -14.27
N MET A 167 12.17 3.41 -15.29
CA MET A 167 11.10 3.49 -16.30
C MET A 167 10.99 2.20 -17.12
N ASP A 168 12.10 1.54 -17.43
CA ASP A 168 12.12 0.24 -18.12
C ASP A 168 11.53 -0.89 -17.25
N SER A 169 11.63 -0.75 -15.92
CA SER A 169 11.09 -1.72 -14.96
C SER A 169 9.61 -1.52 -14.65
N LEU A 170 9.09 -0.30 -14.73
CA LEU A 170 7.71 0.00 -14.35
C LEU A 170 6.71 -0.55 -15.37
N THR A 171 5.77 -1.37 -14.91
CA THR A 171 4.65 -1.87 -15.71
C THR A 171 3.32 -1.37 -15.19
N LYS A 172 2.32 -1.23 -16.07
CA LYS A 172 0.93 -0.94 -15.71
C LYS A 172 0.16 -2.20 -15.34
#